data_AF-A0A2A9ETI6-F1
#
_entry.id   AF-A0A2A9ETI6-F1
#
_cell.length_a   1.000
_cell.length_b   1.000
_cell.length_c   1.000
_cell.angle_alpha   90.00
_cell.angle_beta   90.00
_cell.angle_gamma   90.00
#
_symmetry.space_group_name_H-M   'P 1'
#
loop_
_entity.id
_entity.type
_entity.pdbx_description
1 polymer ?
#
loop_
_entity_poly.entity_id
_entity_poly.type
_entity_poly.pdbx_seq_one_letter_code
_entity_poly.pdbx_strand_id
1 'polypeptide(L)'
;MTDWDDGRTPPAEQPPSMGRLVEQISEQATRLVRAEIALAKAEMADKAKRSGIGVGLFAVALVIVLYAVGVLIWSGIIGLAEAWPLWLSALVVGVAMMLFAALLVLVGVRLLKQAAKRPETIDRVKDDVASVKEGISR
;
A
#
# COMPACT_ATOMS: atom_id res chain seq x y z
N MET A 1 11.00 35.79 75.77
CA MET A 1 12.05 35.44 74.81
C MET A 1 11.36 35.11 73.49
N THR A 2 11.43 36.08 72.56
CA THR A 2 11.22 36.02 71.10
C THR A 2 9.94 35.36 70.55
N ASP A 3 8.94 36.22 70.30
CA ASP A 3 8.38 36.52 68.97
C ASP A 3 8.87 35.63 67.80
N TRP A 4 7.96 34.83 67.24
CA TRP A 4 8.08 34.11 65.96
C TRP A 4 6.89 34.47 65.07
N ASP A 5 6.68 35.76 64.81
CA ASP A 5 5.89 36.19 63.65
C ASP A 5 6.83 36.47 62.47
N ASP A 6 7.35 35.38 61.89
CA ASP A 6 8.03 35.42 60.60
C ASP A 6 6.98 35.84 59.55
N GLY A 7 6.83 37.15 59.31
CA GLY A 7 5.93 37.75 58.31
C GLY A 7 6.20 37.36 56.85
N ARG A 8 6.67 36.13 56.59
CA ARG A 8 6.73 35.50 55.28
C ARG A 8 5.31 35.09 54.88
N THR A 9 4.59 36.03 54.29
CA THR A 9 3.52 35.68 53.36
C THR A 9 4.11 34.75 52.29
N PRO A 10 3.51 33.57 52.01
CA PRO A 10 3.91 32.77 50.85
C PRO A 10 3.87 33.70 49.64
N PRO A 11 4.91 33.72 48.78
CA PRO A 11 4.89 34.56 47.59
C PRO A 11 3.59 34.28 46.84
N ALA A 12 2.77 35.33 46.67
CA ALA A 12 1.54 35.24 45.91
C ALA A 12 1.87 34.59 44.56
N GLU A 13 1.30 33.42 44.27
CA GLU A 13 1.44 32.78 42.98
C GLU A 13 0.96 33.78 41.92
N GLN A 14 1.92 34.42 41.25
CA GLN A 14 1.62 35.37 40.20
C GLN A 14 0.82 34.61 39.13
N PRO A 15 -0.34 35.14 38.69
CA PRO A 15 -1.09 34.52 37.62
C PRO A 15 -0.17 34.29 36.42
N PRO A 16 -0.24 33.13 35.75
CA PRO A 16 0.70 32.77 34.71
C PRO A 16 0.78 33.89 33.67
N SER A 17 2.00 34.37 33.43
CA SER A 17 2.22 35.44 32.44
C SER A 17 1.78 34.96 31.06
N MET A 18 1.30 35.87 30.20
CA MET A 18 0.84 35.52 28.85
C MET A 18 1.90 34.78 28.02
N GLY A 19 3.18 35.04 28.28
CA GLY A 19 4.30 34.29 27.68
C GLY A 19 4.32 32.80 28.07
N ARG A 20 3.99 32.46 29.33
CA ARG A 20 3.92 31.06 29.81
C ARG A 20 2.74 30.29 29.20
N LEU A 21 1.62 30.96 28.93
CA LEU A 21 0.46 30.35 28.27
C LEU A 21 0.75 30.03 26.80
N VAL A 22 1.41 30.94 26.07
CA VAL A 22 1.83 30.71 24.68
C VAL A 22 2.86 29.57 24.59
N GLU A 23 3.81 29.53 25.52
CA GLU A 23 4.79 28.44 25.65
C GLU A 23 4.07 27.08 25.86
N GLN A 24 3.10 27.03 26.79
CA GLN A 24 2.33 25.80 27.06
C GLN A 24 1.47 25.35 25.87
N ILE A 25 0.86 26.27 25.11
CA ILE A 25 0.07 25.91 23.92
C ILE A 25 0.99 25.37 22.81
N SER A 26 2.15 25.98 22.61
CA SER A 26 3.17 25.51 21.65
C SER A 26 3.67 24.10 21.99
N GLU A 27 3.95 23.84 23.27
CA GLU A 27 4.30 22.50 23.74
C GLU A 27 3.18 21.49 23.53
N GLN A 28 1.93 21.84 23.83
CA GLN A 28 0.78 20.97 23.65
C GLN A 28 0.55 20.65 22.17
N ALA A 29 0.63 21.64 21.28
CA ALA A 29 0.53 21.45 19.84
C ALA A 29 1.65 20.51 19.34
N THR A 30 2.88 20.70 19.82
CA THR A 30 4.02 19.82 19.48
C THR A 30 3.79 18.39 19.98
N ARG A 31 3.27 18.21 21.20
CA ARG A 31 2.92 16.90 21.76
C ARG A 31 1.83 16.21 20.93
N LEU A 32 0.80 16.94 20.53
CA LEU A 32 -0.30 16.43 19.71
C LEU A 32 0.21 15.94 18.35
N VAL A 33 0.99 16.76 17.63
CA VAL A 33 1.56 16.37 16.34
C VAL A 33 2.42 15.12 16.47
N ARG A 34 3.25 15.02 17.51
CA ARG A 34 4.05 13.81 17.77
C ARG A 34 3.17 12.59 18.05
N ALA A 35 2.07 12.75 18.78
CA ALA A 35 1.11 11.68 19.06
C ALA A 35 0.39 11.22 17.79
N GLU A 36 -0.05 12.14 16.94
CA GLU A 36 -0.68 11.85 15.65
C GLU A 36 0.27 11.05 14.74
N ILE A 37 1.54 11.45 14.68
CA ILE A 37 2.57 10.73 13.93
C ILE A 37 2.80 9.33 14.52
N ALA A 38 2.84 9.20 15.85
CA ALA A 38 3.01 7.91 16.51
C ALA A 38 1.82 6.98 16.24
N LEU A 39 0.59 7.50 16.27
CA LEU A 39 -0.64 6.78 15.95
C LEU A 39 -0.65 6.35 14.48
N ALA A 40 -0.37 7.27 13.56
CA ALA A 40 -0.29 6.97 12.14
C ALA A 40 0.77 5.90 11.85
N LYS A 41 1.92 5.94 12.52
CA LYS A 41 2.93 4.88 12.43
C LYS A 41 2.41 3.53 12.92
N ALA A 42 1.69 3.50 14.04
CA ALA A 42 1.11 2.26 14.57
C ALA A 42 0.05 1.68 13.61
N GLU A 43 -0.85 2.52 13.09
CA GLU A 43 -1.87 2.10 12.12
C GLU A 43 -1.25 1.63 10.80
N MET A 44 -0.23 2.34 10.29
CA MET A 44 0.52 1.91 9.11
C MET A 44 1.25 0.58 9.35
N ALA A 45 1.84 0.36 10.52
CA ALA A 45 2.49 -0.89 10.87
C ALA A 45 1.48 -2.06 10.93
N ASP A 46 0.32 -1.85 11.53
CA ASP A 46 -0.75 -2.85 11.57
C ASP A 46 -1.31 -3.15 10.17
N LYS A 47 -1.54 -2.11 9.37
CA LYS A 47 -1.97 -2.25 7.97
C LYS A 47 -0.93 -2.98 7.14
N ALA A 48 0.35 -2.66 7.32
CA ALA A 48 1.47 -3.33 6.65
C ALA A 48 1.58 -4.79 7.06
N LYS A 49 1.41 -5.11 8.35
CA LYS A 49 1.41 -6.50 8.84
C LYS A 49 0.28 -7.32 8.23
N ARG A 50 -0.95 -6.80 8.26
CA ARG A 50 -2.12 -7.49 7.67
C ARG A 50 -1.98 -7.66 6.16
N SER A 51 -1.51 -6.62 5.47
CA SER A 51 -1.24 -6.68 4.03
C SER A 51 -0.12 -7.66 3.71
N GLY A 52 0.93 -7.70 4.52
CA GLY A 52 2.07 -8.61 4.38
C GLY A 52 1.68 -10.07 4.56
N ILE A 53 0.81 -10.39 5.52
CA ILE A 53 0.25 -11.75 5.68
C ILE A 53 -0.54 -12.14 4.42
N GLY A 54 -1.38 -11.23 3.91
CA GLY A 54 -2.13 -11.47 2.66
C GLY A 54 -1.22 -11.78 1.48
N VAL A 55 -0.20 -10.94 1.24
CA VAL A 55 0.80 -11.16 0.19
C VAL A 55 1.54 -12.48 0.38
N GLY A 56 1.92 -12.81 1.60
CA GLY A 56 2.59 -14.08 1.92
C GLY A 56 1.71 -15.30 1.63
N LEU A 57 0.44 -15.27 2.01
CA LEU A 57 -0.52 -16.35 1.71
C LEU A 57 -0.74 -16.50 0.20
N PHE A 58 -0.88 -15.40 -0.54
CA PHE A 58 -0.99 -15.44 -2.00
C PHE A 58 0.27 -16.04 -2.65
N ALA A 59 1.46 -15.71 -2.17
CA ALA A 59 2.69 -16.29 -2.69
C ALA A 59 2.72 -17.81 -2.52
N VAL A 60 2.39 -18.31 -1.33
CA VAL A 60 2.30 -19.76 -1.06
C VAL A 60 1.21 -20.42 -1.91
N ALA A 61 0.04 -19.81 -2.03
CA ALA A 61 -1.05 -20.32 -2.86
C ALA A 61 -0.65 -20.41 -4.33
N LEU A 62 0.07 -19.41 -4.87
CA LEU A 62 0.57 -19.45 -6.25
C LEU A 62 1.56 -20.59 -6.47
N VAL A 63 2.45 -20.88 -5.52
CA VAL A 63 3.36 -22.03 -5.60
C VAL A 63 2.57 -23.34 -5.61
N ILE A 64 1.58 -23.49 -4.74
CA ILE A 64 0.73 -24.69 -4.71
C ILE A 64 -0.01 -24.87 -6.04
N VAL A 65 -0.62 -23.81 -6.56
CA VAL A 65 -1.32 -23.83 -7.85
C VAL A 65 -0.36 -24.19 -8.98
N LEU A 66 0.87 -23.67 -8.98
CA LEU A 66 1.88 -24.02 -9.99
C LEU A 66 2.17 -25.53 -9.99
N TYR A 67 2.38 -26.13 -8.82
CA TYR A 67 2.60 -27.58 -8.73
C TYR A 67 1.34 -28.38 -9.11
N ALA A 68 0.16 -27.94 -8.68
CA ALA A 68 -1.11 -28.60 -9.01
C ALA A 68 -1.35 -28.62 -10.53
N VAL A 69 -1.07 -27.51 -11.22
CA VAL A 69 -1.12 -27.45 -12.69
C VAL A 69 -0.15 -28.45 -13.32
N GLY A 70 1.07 -28.57 -12.79
CA GLY A 70 2.03 -29.58 -13.26
C GLY A 70 1.51 -31.02 -13.10
N VAL A 71 0.89 -31.35 -11.97
CA VAL A 71 0.28 -32.67 -11.73
C VAL A 71 -0.89 -32.93 -12.69
N LEU A 72 -1.74 -31.92 -12.95
CA LEU A 72 -2.85 -32.04 -13.89
C LEU A 72 -2.37 -32.24 -15.33
N ILE A 73 -1.32 -31.51 -15.75
CA ILE A 73 -0.69 -31.71 -17.06
C ILE A 73 -0.17 -33.14 -17.17
N TRP A 74 0.58 -33.61 -16.17
CA TRP A 74 1.11 -34.97 -16.16
C TRP A 74 0.02 -36.04 -16.20
N SER A 75 -1.03 -35.88 -15.40
CA SER A 75 -2.20 -36.74 -15.39
C SER A 75 -2.91 -36.75 -16.75
N GLY A 76 -3.07 -35.60 -17.39
CA GLY A 76 -3.63 -35.50 -18.74
C GLY A 76 -2.78 -36.20 -19.79
N ILE A 77 -1.46 -36.07 -19.72
CA ILE A 77 -0.53 -36.75 -20.63
C ILE A 77 -0.66 -38.26 -20.51
N ILE A 78 -0.60 -38.80 -19.29
CA ILE A 78 -0.71 -40.24 -19.05
C ILE A 78 -2.12 -40.74 -19.43
N GLY A 79 -3.17 -39.99 -19.09
CA GLY A 79 -4.54 -40.36 -19.45
C GLY A 79 -4.75 -40.44 -20.97
N LEU A 80 -4.22 -39.48 -21.73
CA LEU A 80 -4.24 -39.55 -23.20
C LEU A 80 -3.34 -40.66 -23.74
N ALA A 81 -2.26 -41.01 -23.03
CA ALA A 81 -1.33 -42.06 -23.45
C ALA A 81 -1.95 -43.47 -23.49
N GLU A 82 -3.14 -43.65 -22.89
CA GLU A 82 -3.90 -44.89 -23.03
C GLU A 82 -4.47 -45.08 -24.46
N ALA A 83 -4.76 -43.97 -25.15
CA ALA A 83 -5.31 -44.01 -26.51
C ALA A 83 -4.22 -44.08 -27.61
N TRP A 84 -3.03 -43.53 -27.36
CA TRP A 84 -1.93 -43.41 -28.33
C TRP A 84 -0.57 -43.17 -27.62
N PRO A 85 0.58 -43.23 -28.33
CA PRO A 85 1.89 -43.16 -27.68
C PRO A 85 2.11 -41.92 -26.81
N LEU A 86 2.84 -42.10 -25.70
CA LEU A 86 3.12 -41.06 -24.70
C LEU A 86 3.70 -39.76 -25.31
N TRP A 87 4.57 -39.88 -26.31
CA TRP A 87 5.19 -38.72 -26.96
C TRP A 87 4.15 -37.86 -27.70
N LEU A 88 3.12 -38.47 -28.29
CA LEU A 88 2.06 -37.76 -28.99
C LEU A 88 1.12 -37.08 -27.99
N SER A 89 0.78 -37.75 -26.88
CA SER A 89 0.03 -37.14 -25.77
C SER A 89 0.73 -35.90 -25.21
N ALA A 90 2.04 -36.01 -24.96
CA ALA A 90 2.85 -34.88 -24.50
C ALA A 90 2.84 -33.71 -25.49
N LEU A 91 2.94 -33.98 -26.80
CA LEU A 91 2.83 -32.95 -27.83
C LEU A 91 1.46 -32.28 -27.85
N VAL A 92 0.37 -33.05 -27.81
CA VAL A 92 -1.00 -32.51 -27.85
C VAL A 92 -1.26 -31.61 -26.64
N VAL A 93 -0.92 -32.07 -25.43
CA VAL A 93 -1.08 -31.28 -24.21
C VAL A 93 -0.17 -30.05 -24.23
N GLY A 94 1.07 -30.18 -24.73
CA GLY A 94 2.01 -29.07 -24.90
C GLY A 94 1.49 -27.99 -25.85
N VAL A 95 0.92 -28.37 -27.00
CA VAL A 95 0.29 -27.43 -27.94
C VAL A 95 -0.92 -26.76 -27.31
N ALA A 96 -1.79 -27.50 -26.62
CA ALA A 96 -2.93 -26.93 -25.91
C ALA A 96 -2.49 -25.89 -24.85
N MET A 97 -1.42 -26.17 -24.10
CA MET A 97 -0.83 -25.24 -23.14
C MET A 97 -0.25 -23.98 -23.80
N MET A 98 0.42 -24.10 -24.94
CA MET A 98 0.93 -22.93 -25.68
C MET A 98 -0.21 -22.03 -26.15
N LEU A 99 -1.31 -22.60 -26.65
CA LEU A 99 -2.49 -21.83 -27.06
C LEU A 99 -3.12 -21.11 -25.86
N PHE A 100 -3.26 -21.81 -24.74
CA PHE A 100 -3.78 -21.22 -23.51
C PHE A 100 -2.89 -20.07 -23.01
N ALA A 101 -1.56 -20.26 -23.00
CA ALA A 101 -0.61 -19.23 -22.63
C ALA A 101 -0.67 -18.02 -23.56
N ALA A 102 -0.75 -18.22 -24.87
CA ALA A 102 -0.90 -17.15 -25.85
C ALA A 102 -2.19 -16.33 -25.61
N LEU A 103 -3.30 -17.00 -25.28
CA LEU A 103 -4.55 -16.32 -24.92
C LEU A 103 -4.40 -15.48 -23.65
N LEU A 104 -3.78 -16.02 -22.60
CA LEU A 104 -3.54 -15.29 -21.36
C LEU A 104 -2.65 -14.08 -21.58
N VAL A 105 -1.57 -14.20 -22.36
CA VAL A 105 -0.71 -13.07 -22.74
C VAL A 105 -1.52 -12.00 -23.48
N LEU A 106 -2.35 -12.39 -24.44
CA LEU A 106 -3.18 -11.45 -25.19
C LEU A 106 -4.16 -10.69 -24.27
N VAL A 107 -4.84 -11.40 -23.36
CA VAL A 107 -5.75 -10.79 -22.38
C VAL A 107 -4.98 -9.89 -21.42
N GLY A 108 -3.84 -10.34 -20.89
CA GLY A 108 -3.00 -9.56 -19.98
C GLY A 108 -2.50 -8.27 -20.63
N VAL A 109 -2.01 -8.34 -21.87
CA VAL A 109 -1.61 -7.15 -22.63
C VAL A 109 -2.78 -6.19 -22.84
N ARG A 110 -3.99 -6.70 -23.14
CA ARG A 110 -5.18 -5.85 -23.26
C ARG A 110 -5.54 -5.17 -21.94
N LEU A 111 -5.48 -5.89 -20.83
CA LEU A 111 -5.82 -5.36 -19.52
C LEU A 111 -4.80 -4.30 -19.06
N LEU A 112 -3.50 -4.56 -19.29
CA LEU A 112 -2.44 -3.58 -19.03
C LEU A 112 -2.60 -2.33 -19.90
N LYS A 113 -2.93 -2.48 -21.19
CA LYS A 113 -3.19 -1.34 -22.08
C LYS A 113 -4.42 -0.53 -21.63
N GLN A 114 -5.44 -1.18 -21.09
CA GLN A 114 -6.61 -0.48 -20.52
C GLN A 114 -6.25 0.25 -19.22
N ALA A 115 -5.50 -0.39 -18.32
CA ALA A 115 -5.04 0.23 -17.08
C ALA A 115 -4.04 1.37 -17.31
N ALA A 116 -3.28 1.33 -18.41
CA ALA A 116 -2.34 2.37 -18.81
C ALA A 116 -3.00 3.54 -19.55
N LYS A 117 -4.29 3.47 -19.91
CA LYS A 117 -5.02 4.67 -20.36
C LYS A 117 -5.03 5.65 -19.19
N ARG A 118 -4.28 6.75 -19.33
CA ARG A 118 -4.20 7.81 -18.32
C ARG A 118 -5.62 8.26 -17.95
N PRO A 119 -5.90 8.52 -16.66
CA PRO A 119 -7.12 9.24 -16.33
C PRO A 119 -7.04 10.61 -17.02
N GLU A 120 -8.11 11.01 -17.73
CA GLU A 120 -8.22 12.31 -18.42
C GLU A 120 -7.84 13.49 -17.50
N THR A 121 -7.88 13.28 -16.18
CA THR A 121 -7.44 14.21 -15.15
C THR A 121 -5.99 14.67 -15.30
N ILE A 122 -5.06 13.81 -15.77
CA ILE A 122 -3.66 14.23 -15.97
C ILE A 122 -3.54 15.19 -17.15
N ASP A 123 -4.37 15.01 -18.18
CA ASP A 123 -4.38 15.89 -19.35
C ASP A 123 -5.10 17.21 -19.01
N ARG A 124 -6.20 17.17 -18.24
CA ARG A 124 -6.85 18.39 -17.70
C ARG A 124 -5.94 19.20 -16.78
N VAL A 125 -5.18 18.57 -15.87
CA VAL A 125 -4.23 19.28 -15.00
C VAL A 125 -3.11 19.95 -15.80
N LYS A 126 -2.69 19.36 -16.93
CA LYS A 126 -1.72 20.00 -17.83
C LYS A 126 -2.32 21.19 -18.56
N ASP A 127 -3.56 21.09 -19.00
CA ASP A 127 -4.28 22.18 -19.67
C ASP A 127 -4.58 23.34 -18.69
N ASP A 128 -4.92 23.02 -17.43
CA ASP A 128 -5.12 23.99 -16.36
C ASP A 128 -3.81 24.70 -15.99
N VAL A 129 -2.69 23.97 -15.92
CA VAL A 129 -1.37 24.58 -15.68
C VAL A 129 -0.91 25.42 -16.87
N ALA A 130 -1.21 25.00 -18.09
CA ALA A 130 -0.88 25.74 -19.31
C ALA A 130 -1.65 27.07 -19.39
N SER A 131 -2.96 27.05 -19.09
CA SER A 131 -3.82 28.25 -19.10
C SER A 131 -3.44 29.26 -18.01
N VAL A 132 -3.06 28.79 -16.81
CA VAL A 132 -2.52 29.66 -15.74
C VAL A 132 -1.19 30.30 -16.16
N LYS A 133 -0.31 29.55 -16.83
CA LYS A 133 1.00 30.06 -17.27
C LYS A 133 0.86 31.10 -18.40
N GLU A 134 -0.12 30.93 -19.28
CA GLU A 134 -0.41 31.85 -20.38
C GLU A 134 -1.07 33.14 -19.88
N GLY A 135 -1.93 33.06 -18.86
CA GLY A 135 -2.55 34.20 -18.19
C GLY A 135 -1.58 35.06 -17.36
N ILE A 136 -0.49 34.47 -16.85
CA ILE A 136 0.57 35.19 -16.10
C ILE A 136 1.58 35.86 -17.05
N SER A 137 1.69 35.39 -18.30
CA SER A 137 2.60 35.97 -19.30
C SER A 137 2.03 37.14 -20.11
N ARG A 138 0.84 37.62 -19.76
CA ARG A 138 0.16 38.76 -20.40
C ARG A 138 0.22 40.03 -19.55
#